data_AF-X0ZHT7-F1
#
_entry.id   AF-X0ZHT7-F1
#
_cell.length_a   1.000
_cell.length_b   1.000
_cell.length_c   1.000
_cell.angle_alpha   90.00
_cell.angle_beta   90.00
_cell.angle_gamma   90.00
#
_symmetry.space_group_name_H-M   'P 1'
#
loop_
_entity.id
_entity.type
_entity.pdbx_description
1 polymer ?
#
loop_
_entity_poly.entity_id
_entity_poly.type
_entity_poly.pdbx_seq_one_letter_code
_entity_poly.pdbx_strand_id
1 'polypeptide(L)'
;MGTKLHVTLDDAYGRTTMRTYGMEEETTLAQMQTDAAELLAALAAVSDLGCVKARISFDVTSPEYAETAGANVDVGATASGWITAGQKKASMKIPSIKPASVESDGSVLVAGVVATFLALFESADVFNLSDGEQIDTWIRASLDR
;
A
#
# COMPACT_ATOMS: atom_id res chain seq x y z
N MET A 1 -3.29 -8.04 18.19
CA MET A 1 -2.36 -6.97 17.77
C MET A 1 -3.27 -5.88 17.23
N GLY A 2 -3.42 -4.77 17.97
CA GLY A 2 -4.57 -3.86 17.79
C GLY A 2 -4.32 -2.68 16.84
N THR A 3 -5.40 -2.11 16.32
CA THR A 3 -5.41 -0.85 15.56
C THR A 3 -4.78 0.27 16.37
N LYS A 4 -3.93 1.08 15.71
CA LYS A 4 -3.20 2.20 16.33
C LYS A 4 -3.40 3.48 15.55
N LEU A 5 -3.58 4.58 16.26
CA LEU A 5 -3.54 5.93 15.72
C LEU A 5 -2.19 6.58 16.05
N HIS A 6 -1.45 6.97 15.01
CA HIS A 6 -0.19 7.69 15.11
C HIS A 6 -0.44 9.16 14.79
N VAL A 7 -0.08 10.04 15.72
CA VAL A 7 -0.25 11.49 15.61
C VAL A 7 1.11 12.16 15.69
N THR A 8 1.40 13.04 14.73
CA THR A 8 2.57 13.93 14.73
C THR A 8 2.09 15.35 14.98
N LEU A 9 2.61 15.95 16.04
CA LEU A 9 2.28 17.30 16.47
C LEU A 9 3.51 18.20 16.35
N ASP A 10 3.30 19.49 16.11
CA ASP A 10 4.35 20.50 16.06
C ASP A 10 4.06 21.67 17.00
N ASP A 11 5.11 22.40 17.36
CA ASP A 11 5.02 23.67 18.08
C ASP A 11 5.46 24.84 17.18
N ALA A 12 5.20 26.06 17.65
CA ALA A 12 5.59 27.29 16.96
C ALA A 12 7.12 27.46 16.78
N TYR A 13 7.94 26.64 17.45
CA TYR A 13 9.40 26.65 17.35
C TYR A 13 9.92 25.59 16.36
N GLY A 14 9.02 24.91 15.63
CA GLY A 14 9.36 23.89 14.64
C GLY A 14 9.80 22.56 15.25
N ARG A 15 9.55 22.33 16.54
CA ARG A 15 9.83 21.04 17.19
C ARG A 15 8.64 20.11 17.01
N THR A 16 8.91 18.87 16.63
CA THR A 16 7.87 17.85 16.44
C THR A 16 7.86 16.83 17.56
N THR A 17 6.67 16.42 17.99
CA THR A 17 6.47 15.28 18.90
C THR A 17 5.52 14.27 18.29
N MET A 18 5.71 12.99 18.61
CA MET A 18 4.91 11.89 18.08
C MET A 18 4.24 11.14 19.22
N ARG A 19 2.97 10.79 19.03
CA ARG A 19 2.19 9.99 19.98
C ARG A 19 1.47 8.86 19.24
N THR A 20 1.39 7.71 19.89
CA THR A 20 0.65 6.55 19.39
C THR A 20 -0.40 6.17 20.41
N TYR A 21 -1.64 6.06 19.96
CA TYR A 21 -2.78 5.66 20.77
C TYR A 21 -3.29 4.31 20.27
N GLY A 22 -3.66 3.43 21.21
CA GLY A 22 -4.43 2.23 20.87
C GLY A 22 -5.87 2.62 20.55
N MET A 23 -6.45 1.99 19.53
CA MET A 23 -7.86 2.10 19.20
C MET A 23 -8.55 0.77 19.49
N GLU A 24 -9.82 0.82 19.87
CA GLU A 24 -10.64 -0.38 19.94
C GLU A 24 -10.89 -0.95 18.54
N GLU A 25 -11.20 -2.24 18.47
CA GLU A 25 -11.47 -2.91 17.20
C GLU A 25 -12.86 -2.53 16.70
N GLU A 26 -12.89 -1.54 15.81
CA GLU A 26 -14.09 -1.16 15.08
C GLU A 26 -14.30 -2.02 13.84
N THR A 27 -15.58 -2.21 13.46
CA THR A 27 -15.94 -3.04 12.30
C THR A 27 -15.69 -2.36 10.95
N THR A 28 -15.56 -1.03 10.91
CA THR A 28 -15.41 -0.28 9.66
C THR A 28 -14.33 0.79 9.73
N LEU A 29 -13.66 1.03 8.60
CA LEU A 29 -12.67 2.10 8.48
C LEU A 29 -13.29 3.49 8.68
N ALA A 30 -14.54 3.69 8.24
CA ALA A 30 -15.26 4.94 8.40
C ALA A 30 -15.48 5.29 9.89
N GLN A 31 -15.78 4.29 10.72
CA GLN A 31 -15.91 4.48 12.16
C GLN A 31 -14.56 4.88 12.78
N MET A 32 -13.49 4.14 12.46
CA MET A 32 -12.14 4.47 12.96
C MET A 32 -11.71 5.90 12.60
N GLN A 33 -12.04 6.37 11.39
CA GLN A 33 -11.76 7.75 10.98
C GLN A 33 -12.55 8.78 11.82
N THR A 34 -13.81 8.47 12.13
CA THR A 34 -14.67 9.30 12.97
C THR A 34 -14.10 9.41 14.38
N ASP A 35 -13.73 8.28 14.99
CA ASP A 35 -13.18 8.26 16.36
C ASP A 35 -11.82 8.96 16.43
N ALA A 36 -10.97 8.78 15.41
CA ALA A 36 -9.71 9.49 15.31
C ALA A 36 -9.92 11.02 15.22
N ALA A 37 -10.93 11.47 14.47
CA ALA A 37 -11.29 12.89 14.38
C ALA A 37 -11.79 13.44 15.72
N GLU A 38 -12.60 12.66 16.46
CA GLU A 38 -13.06 13.03 17.80
C GLU A 38 -11.91 13.20 18.79
N LEU A 39 -10.95 12.26 18.80
CA LEU A 39 -9.74 12.39 19.64
C LEU A 39 -8.92 13.62 19.26
N LEU A 40 -8.73 13.90 17.98
CA LEU A 40 -7.98 15.07 17.52
C LEU A 40 -8.68 16.37 17.91
N ALA A 41 -10.02 16.42 17.85
CA ALA A 41 -10.79 17.57 18.32
C ALA A 41 -10.66 17.76 19.84
N ALA A 42 -10.74 16.67 20.60
CA ALA A 42 -10.51 16.70 22.05
C ALA A 42 -9.08 17.14 22.39
N LEU A 43 -8.08 16.69 21.63
CA LEU A 43 -6.68 17.08 21.80
C LEU A 43 -6.48 18.58 21.52
N ALA A 44 -7.07 19.10 20.45
CA ALA A 44 -7.04 20.52 20.13
C ALA A 44 -7.68 21.40 21.20
N ALA A 45 -8.65 20.87 21.96
CA ALA A 45 -9.27 21.60 23.07
C ALA A 45 -8.37 21.70 24.31
N VAL A 46 -7.34 20.85 24.45
CA VAL A 46 -6.48 20.77 25.64
C VAL A 46 -5.00 21.02 25.36
N SER A 47 -4.61 21.25 24.11
CA SER A 47 -3.22 21.42 23.68
C SER A 47 -3.09 22.50 22.60
N ASP A 48 -2.12 23.38 22.76
CA ASP A 48 -1.78 24.43 21.77
C ASP A 48 -0.85 23.94 20.64
N LEU A 49 -0.49 22.66 20.64
CA LEU A 49 0.29 22.05 19.56
C LEU A 49 -0.54 21.91 18.28
N GLY A 50 0.09 22.15 17.13
CA GLY A 50 -0.51 21.88 15.82
C GLY A 50 -0.51 20.38 15.52
N CYS A 51 -1.51 19.92 14.76
CA CYS A 51 -1.54 18.55 14.23
C CYS A 51 -1.07 18.56 12.78
N VAL A 52 0.10 17.99 12.52
CA VAL A 52 0.70 17.92 11.18
C VAL A 52 0.18 16.71 10.42
N LYS A 53 0.04 15.57 11.11
CA LYS A 53 -0.28 14.30 10.49
C LYS A 53 -0.94 13.34 11.47
N ALA A 54 -1.98 12.66 11.02
CA ALA A 54 -2.58 11.52 11.70
C ALA A 54 -2.63 10.31 10.76
N ARG A 55 -2.31 9.11 11.26
CA ARG A 55 -2.35 7.85 10.52
C ARG A 55 -2.95 6.75 11.38
N ILE A 56 -3.94 6.05 10.84
CA ILE A 56 -4.46 4.80 11.39
C ILE A 56 -3.68 3.65 10.77
N SER A 57 -3.21 2.71 11.59
CA SER A 57 -2.53 1.50 11.15
C SER A 57 -3.11 0.28 11.85
N PHE A 58 -3.35 -0.78 11.11
CA PHE A 58 -3.71 -2.09 11.64
C PHE A 58 -2.72 -3.13 11.09
N ASP A 59 -2.39 -4.12 11.91
CA ASP A 59 -1.53 -5.20 11.49
C ASP A 59 -2.37 -6.26 10.77
N VAL A 60 -1.91 -6.72 9.60
CA VAL A 60 -2.53 -7.87 8.94
C VAL A 60 -2.22 -9.12 9.77
N THR A 61 -3.21 -9.95 10.05
CA THR A 61 -3.10 -11.09 10.99
C THR A 61 -2.41 -12.32 10.42
N SER A 62 -2.27 -12.43 9.09
CA SER A 62 -1.55 -13.53 8.42
C SER A 62 -0.70 -13.07 7.23
N PRO A 63 0.35 -12.26 7.43
CA PRO A 63 1.21 -11.79 6.35
C PRO A 63 2.49 -12.64 6.19
N GLU A 64 2.76 -13.59 7.10
CA GLU A 64 4.03 -14.31 7.14
C GLU A 64 4.06 -15.42 6.08
N TYR A 65 5.00 -15.31 5.15
CA TYR A 65 5.39 -16.37 4.24
C TYR A 65 6.91 -16.57 4.35
N ALA A 66 7.35 -17.83 4.27
CA ALA A 66 8.76 -18.16 4.39
C ALA A 66 9.55 -17.70 3.15
N GLU A 67 10.73 -17.15 3.38
CA GLU A 67 11.70 -16.91 2.32
C GLU A 67 12.11 -18.24 1.67
N THR A 68 12.21 -18.25 0.34
CA THR A 68 12.76 -19.38 -0.42
C THR A 68 14.21 -19.08 -0.75
N ALA A 69 15.09 -20.07 -0.64
CA ALA A 69 16.50 -19.92 -1.00
C ALA A 69 16.66 -19.38 -2.44
N GLY A 70 17.47 -18.33 -2.60
CA GLY A 70 17.71 -17.68 -3.89
C GLY A 70 16.72 -16.56 -4.24
N ALA A 71 15.79 -16.20 -3.34
CA ALA A 71 15.03 -14.96 -3.47
C ALA A 71 15.98 -13.75 -3.40
N ASN A 72 15.80 -12.78 -4.29
CA ASN A 72 16.61 -11.57 -4.33
C ASN A 72 15.74 -10.36 -4.70
N VAL A 73 15.72 -9.36 -3.82
CA VAL A 73 14.97 -8.12 -4.02
C VAL A 73 15.45 -7.36 -5.27
N ASP A 74 16.71 -7.51 -5.65
CA ASP A 74 17.31 -6.78 -6.78
C ASP A 74 16.83 -7.29 -8.15
N VAL A 75 16.45 -8.57 -8.26
CA VAL A 75 15.96 -9.17 -9.52
C VAL A 75 14.44 -9.20 -9.50
N GLY A 76 13.85 -8.03 -9.78
CA GLY A 76 12.40 -7.85 -9.87
C GLY A 76 11.83 -8.06 -11.28
N ALA A 77 10.52 -7.91 -11.41
CA ALA A 77 9.86 -7.75 -12.70
C ALA A 77 8.99 -6.50 -12.71
N THR A 78 8.93 -5.81 -13.85
CA THR A 78 8.03 -4.69 -14.06
C THR A 78 6.89 -5.10 -14.97
N ALA A 79 5.67 -5.05 -14.45
CA ALA A 79 4.43 -5.13 -15.22
C ALA A 79 4.04 -3.73 -15.71
N SER A 80 3.57 -3.63 -16.95
CA SER A 80 3.07 -2.39 -17.56
C SER A 80 1.64 -2.57 -18.03
N GLY A 81 0.78 -1.63 -17.68
CA GLY A 81 -0.65 -1.61 -18.02
C GLY A 81 -1.13 -0.25 -18.46
N TRP A 82 -2.34 -0.22 -19.01
CA TRP A 82 -3.08 1.01 -19.28
C TRP A 82 -3.98 1.33 -18.10
N ILE A 83 -3.97 2.59 -17.67
CA ILE A 83 -4.99 3.15 -16.78
C ILE A 83 -6.21 3.57 -17.62
N THR A 84 -5.91 4.18 -18.77
CA THR A 84 -6.90 4.47 -19.80
C THR A 84 -6.29 4.01 -21.12
N ALA A 85 -6.95 3.05 -21.77
CA ALA A 85 -6.46 2.42 -23.00
C ALA A 85 -5.98 3.46 -24.02
N GLY A 86 -4.70 3.38 -24.40
CA GLY A 86 -4.08 4.25 -25.40
C GLY A 86 -3.72 5.67 -24.93
N GLN A 87 -4.01 6.05 -23.67
CA GLN A 87 -3.76 7.41 -23.17
C GLN A 87 -2.75 7.46 -22.04
N LYS A 88 -2.98 6.71 -20.95
CA LYS A 88 -2.14 6.75 -19.75
C LYS A 88 -1.66 5.36 -19.36
N LYS A 89 -0.34 5.21 -19.22
CA LYS A 89 0.30 3.97 -18.78
C LYS A 89 0.71 4.07 -17.32
N ALA A 90 0.63 2.94 -16.63
CA ALA A 90 1.26 2.74 -15.35
C ALA A 90 2.15 1.49 -15.39
N SER A 91 3.10 1.47 -14.46
CA SER A 91 4.00 0.35 -14.25
C SER A 91 3.98 -0.04 -12.79
N MET A 92 4.00 -1.34 -12.52
CA MET A 92 4.10 -1.89 -11.18
C MET A 92 5.30 -2.82 -11.09
N LYS A 93 6.08 -2.66 -10.03
CA LYS A 93 7.20 -3.54 -9.73
C LYS A 93 6.75 -4.71 -8.86
N ILE A 94 7.22 -5.90 -9.22
CA ILE A 94 7.08 -7.15 -8.48
C ILE A 94 8.50 -7.52 -8.01
N PRO A 95 8.83 -7.28 -6.73
CA PRO A 95 10.13 -7.67 -6.19
C PRO A 95 10.32 -9.18 -6.24
N SER A 96 11.52 -9.65 -6.57
CA SER A 96 11.92 -11.07 -6.54
C SER A 96 10.88 -12.02 -7.17
N ILE A 97 10.52 -11.81 -8.44
CA ILE A 97 9.50 -12.63 -9.08
C ILE A 97 9.89 -14.13 -9.09
N LYS A 98 8.89 -15.02 -8.91
CA LYS A 98 9.15 -16.47 -8.92
C LYS A 98 9.72 -16.89 -10.28
N PRO A 99 10.82 -17.68 -10.32
CA PRO A 99 11.43 -18.11 -11.58
C PRO A 99 10.48 -18.89 -12.49
N ALA A 100 9.52 -19.64 -11.92
CA ALA A 100 8.49 -20.36 -12.68
C ALA A 100 7.51 -19.45 -13.45
N SER A 101 7.51 -18.14 -13.16
CA SER A 101 6.71 -17.13 -13.86
C SER A 101 7.51 -16.38 -14.92
N VAL A 102 8.79 -16.70 -15.07
CA VAL A 102 9.71 -16.07 -16.03
C VAL A 102 9.98 -17.04 -17.17
N GLU A 103 9.78 -16.56 -18.38
CA GLU A 103 10.09 -17.30 -19.61
C GLU A 103 11.59 -17.24 -19.92
N SER A 104 12.07 -18.15 -20.76
CA SER A 104 13.50 -18.24 -21.12
C SER A 104 14.08 -16.97 -21.76
N ASP A 105 13.25 -16.10 -22.33
CA ASP A 105 13.62 -14.81 -22.91
C ASP A 105 13.67 -13.66 -21.90
N GLY A 106 13.28 -13.90 -20.64
CA GLY A 106 13.16 -12.93 -19.57
C GLY A 106 11.84 -12.15 -19.56
N SER A 107 10.89 -12.49 -20.43
CA SER A 107 9.51 -12.03 -20.31
C SER A 107 8.82 -12.73 -19.14
N VAL A 108 7.81 -12.07 -18.58
CA VAL A 108 7.01 -12.61 -17.50
C VAL A 108 5.62 -12.87 -18.03
N LEU A 109 5.16 -14.11 -17.88
CA LEU A 109 3.85 -14.50 -18.36
C LEU A 109 2.77 -13.84 -17.51
N VAL A 110 1.97 -12.96 -18.11
CA VAL A 110 0.80 -12.33 -17.49
C VAL A 110 -0.37 -13.32 -17.51
N ALA A 111 -0.21 -14.45 -16.82
CA ALA A 111 -1.20 -15.50 -16.69
C ALA A 111 -1.09 -16.17 -15.31
N GLY A 112 -2.06 -17.03 -14.97
CA GLY A 112 -2.06 -17.79 -13.73
C GLY A 112 -1.87 -16.91 -12.49
N VAL A 113 -0.89 -17.25 -11.65
CA VAL A 113 -0.62 -16.55 -10.39
C VAL A 113 -0.24 -15.07 -10.56
N VAL A 114 0.43 -14.71 -11.66
CA VAL A 114 0.79 -13.31 -11.95
C VAL A 114 -0.46 -12.52 -12.32
N ALA A 115 -1.32 -13.09 -13.17
CA ALA A 115 -2.60 -12.45 -13.50
C ALA A 115 -3.50 -12.29 -12.26
N THR A 116 -3.57 -13.31 -11.38
CA THR A 116 -4.34 -13.21 -10.13
C THR A 116 -3.83 -12.08 -9.22
N PHE A 117 -2.52 -11.86 -9.14
CA PHE A 117 -1.95 -10.73 -8.40
C PHE A 117 -2.25 -9.39 -9.07
N LEU A 118 -2.05 -9.30 -10.39
CA LEU A 118 -2.26 -8.07 -11.15
C LEU A 118 -3.73 -7.64 -11.21
N ALA A 119 -4.66 -8.59 -11.19
CA ALA A 119 -6.10 -8.35 -11.14
C ALA A 119 -6.53 -7.52 -9.91
N LEU A 120 -5.83 -7.67 -8.78
CA LEU A 120 -6.11 -6.90 -7.55
C LEU A 120 -6.01 -5.37 -7.72
N PHE A 121 -5.39 -4.90 -8.81
CA PHE A 121 -5.20 -3.49 -9.16
C PHE A 121 -6.04 -3.06 -10.39
N GLU A 122 -6.86 -3.96 -10.94
CA GLU A 122 -7.74 -3.65 -12.06
C GLU A 122 -9.00 -2.87 -11.62
N SER A 123 -9.64 -2.20 -12.56
CA SER A 123 -10.86 -1.41 -12.33
C SER A 123 -11.93 -2.22 -11.58
N ALA A 124 -12.37 -1.71 -10.43
CA ALA A 124 -13.33 -2.32 -9.48
C ALA A 124 -12.78 -3.38 -8.50
N ASP A 125 -11.46 -3.57 -8.46
CA ASP A 125 -10.81 -4.50 -7.52
C ASP A 125 -10.29 -3.80 -6.25
N VAL A 126 -9.62 -4.55 -5.37
CA VAL A 126 -9.37 -4.16 -3.96
C VAL A 126 -8.34 -3.03 -3.78
N PHE A 127 -7.39 -2.85 -4.70
CA PHE A 127 -6.28 -1.90 -4.55
C PHE A 127 -6.20 -0.88 -5.68
N ASN A 128 -5.62 0.28 -5.35
CA ASN A 128 -5.28 1.32 -6.30
C ASN A 128 -3.76 1.44 -6.43
N LEU A 129 -3.31 2.03 -7.55
CA LEU A 129 -1.95 2.50 -7.71
C LEU A 129 -1.64 3.63 -6.71
N SER A 130 -0.35 3.97 -6.58
CA SER A 130 0.10 4.97 -5.61
C SER A 130 -0.52 6.36 -5.77
N ASP A 131 -1.02 6.69 -6.96
CA ASP A 131 -1.70 7.95 -7.27
C ASP A 131 -3.24 7.86 -7.14
N GLY A 132 -3.77 6.71 -6.72
CA GLY A 132 -5.21 6.49 -6.52
C GLY A 132 -5.95 5.97 -7.76
N GLU A 133 -5.25 5.77 -8.89
CA GLU A 133 -5.85 5.25 -10.12
C GLU A 133 -5.85 3.71 -10.16
N GLN A 134 -6.69 3.14 -11.03
CA GLN A 134 -6.80 1.71 -11.28
C GLN A 134 -6.35 1.36 -12.70
N ILE A 135 -5.89 0.13 -12.90
CA ILE A 135 -5.50 -0.37 -14.22
C ILE A 135 -6.75 -0.85 -14.97
N ASP A 136 -6.88 -0.46 -16.22
CA ASP A 136 -7.89 -0.98 -17.14
C ASP A 136 -7.46 -2.31 -17.74
N THR A 137 -6.21 -2.42 -18.21
CA THR A 137 -5.68 -3.68 -18.76
C THR A 137 -4.16 -3.76 -18.67
N TRP A 138 -3.64 -4.89 -18.20
CA TRP A 138 -2.21 -5.20 -18.24
C TRP A 138 -1.76 -5.67 -19.62
N ILE A 139 -0.60 -5.17 -20.08
CA ILE A 139 -0.14 -5.35 -21.46
C ILE A 139 1.03 -6.33 -21.53
N ARG A 140 1.99 -6.17 -20.62
CA ARG A 140 3.24 -6.94 -20.61
C ARG A 140 3.90 -6.91 -19.25
N ALA A 141 4.70 -7.92 -18.95
CA ALA A 141 5.62 -7.91 -17.82
C ALA A 141 6.99 -8.48 -18.26
N SER A 142 8.06 -7.96 -17.68
CA SER A 142 9.43 -8.41 -17.99
C SER A 142 10.32 -8.26 -16.76
N LEU A 143 11.38 -9.06 -16.68
CA LEU A 143 12.40 -8.88 -15.65
C LEU A 143 13.05 -7.49 -15.73
N ASP A 144 13.32 -6.92 -14.56
CA ASP A 144 14.17 -5.75 -14.38
C ASP A 144 15.62 -6.21 -14.67
N ARG A 145 16.14 -5.85 -15.85
CA ARG A 145 17.55 -6.06 -16.22
C ARG A 145 18.36 -4.80 -15.96
#